data_AF-A0AAJ5R069-F1
#
_entry.id   AF-A0AAJ5R069-F1
#
_cell.length_a   1.000
_cell.length_b   1.000
_cell.length_c   1.000
_cell.angle_alpha   90.00
_cell.angle_beta   90.00
_cell.angle_gamma   90.00
#
_symmetry.space_group_name_H-M   'P 1'
#
loop_
_entity.id
_entity.type
_entity.pdbx_description
1 polymer ?
#
loop_
_entity_poly.entity_id
_entity_poly.type
_entity_poly.pdbx_seq_one_letter_code
_entity_poly.pdbx_strand_id
1 'polypeptide(L)'
;MTSVAFDTLKFANRLKTAGVPAAHAEAEAEALAEVLEINLQGLAESESKNGKALARLEADMKEGFAQVNTRFAQMEKNMDQRFAQVDQRFVEIKGEMLLLKWMFGVIVTSLIALIIKAFF
;
A
#
# COMPACT_ATOMS: atom_id res chain seq x y z
N MET A 1 -3.82 33.02 -2.77
CA MET A 1 -5.13 33.47 -3.30
C MET A 1 -5.41 34.85 -2.71
N THR A 2 -5.72 35.83 -3.55
CA THR A 2 -6.20 37.14 -3.09
C THR A 2 -7.55 36.94 -2.42
N SER A 3 -7.57 37.02 -1.09
CA SER A 3 -8.82 37.07 -0.32
C SER A 3 -9.54 38.36 -0.70
N VAL A 4 -10.65 38.23 -1.42
CA VAL A 4 -11.56 39.34 -1.66
C VAL A 4 -12.43 39.44 -0.42
N ALA A 5 -12.15 40.42 0.44
CA ALA A 5 -12.95 40.67 1.64
C ALA A 5 -14.36 41.13 1.27
N PHE A 6 -15.35 40.74 2.06
CA PHE A 6 -16.73 41.23 1.90
C PHE A 6 -16.78 42.72 2.26
N ASP A 7 -17.18 43.56 1.31
CA ASP A 7 -17.30 45.00 1.50
C ASP A 7 -18.71 45.33 2.02
N THR A 8 -18.86 45.26 3.36
CA THR A 8 -20.10 45.50 4.09
C THR A 8 -20.74 46.85 3.74
N LEU A 9 -19.92 47.90 3.61
CA LEU A 9 -20.41 49.26 3.37
C LEU A 9 -20.93 49.42 1.93
N LYS A 10 -20.23 48.84 0.96
CA LYS A 10 -20.70 48.80 -0.44
C LYS A 10 -21.98 47.97 -0.58
N PHE A 11 -22.12 46.87 0.18
CA PHE A 11 -23.33 46.06 0.18
C PHE A 11 -24.53 46.81 0.81
N ALA A 12 -24.35 47.43 1.98
CA ALA A 12 -25.38 48.26 2.61
C ALA A 12 -25.83 49.41 1.69
N ASN A 13 -24.89 50.07 1.01
CA ASN A 13 -25.22 51.15 0.07
C ASN A 13 -26.04 50.66 -1.14
N ARG A 14 -25.80 49.43 -1.62
CA ARG A 14 -26.62 48.83 -2.67
C ARG A 14 -28.05 48.58 -2.18
N LEU A 15 -28.23 48.08 -0.96
CA LEU A 15 -29.55 47.89 -0.37
C LEU A 15 -30.31 49.21 -0.20
N LYS A 16 -29.64 50.26 0.30
CA LYS A 16 -30.21 51.61 0.39
C LYS A 16 -30.68 52.14 -0.97
N THR A 17 -29.87 51.94 -2.01
CA THR A 17 -30.22 52.33 -3.39
C THR A 17 -31.44 51.56 -3.92
N ALA A 18 -31.63 50.32 -3.45
CA ALA A 18 -32.79 49.50 -3.78
C ALA A 18 -34.06 49.86 -2.96
N GLY A 19 -34.00 50.88 -2.09
CA GLY A 19 -35.13 51.34 -1.28
C GLY A 19 -35.24 50.68 0.10
N VAL A 20 -34.26 49.87 0.51
CA VAL A 20 -34.20 49.33 1.88
C VAL A 20 -33.86 50.46 2.86
N PRO A 21 -34.61 50.65 3.97
CA PRO A 21 -34.29 51.65 4.97
C PRO A 21 -32.87 51.50 5.51
N ALA A 22 -32.18 52.61 5.78
CA ALA A 22 -30.76 52.60 6.12
C ALA A 22 -30.41 51.67 7.30
N ALA A 23 -31.23 51.68 8.36
CA ALA A 23 -31.02 50.81 9.52
C ALA A 23 -31.12 49.31 9.16
N HIS A 24 -32.06 48.93 8.29
CA HIS A 24 -32.17 47.54 7.83
C HIS A 24 -31.03 47.16 6.89
N ALA A 25 -30.66 48.05 5.97
CA ALA A 25 -29.56 47.81 5.03
C ALA A 25 -28.20 47.61 5.73
N GLU A 26 -27.95 48.35 6.80
CA GLU A 26 -26.74 48.20 7.61
C GLU A 26 -26.77 46.90 8.43
N ALA A 27 -27.89 46.63 9.11
CA ALA A 27 -28.04 45.40 9.90
C ALA A 27 -27.95 44.12 9.05
N GLU A 28 -28.55 44.11 7.86
CA GLU A 28 -28.45 42.98 6.92
C GLU A 28 -27.02 42.78 6.41
N ALA A 29 -26.33 43.87 6.08
CA ALA A 29 -24.94 43.80 5.61
C ALA A 29 -24.01 43.25 6.70
N GLU A 30 -24.19 43.71 7.94
CA GLU A 30 -23.40 43.29 9.09
C GLU A 30 -23.64 41.82 9.42
N ALA A 31 -24.90 41.39 9.51
CA ALA A 31 -25.25 39.98 9.74
C ALA A 31 -24.69 39.04 8.65
N LEU A 32 -24.72 39.46 7.38
CA LEU A 32 -24.14 38.68 6.29
C LEU A 32 -22.61 38.64 6.36
N ALA A 33 -21.96 39.74 6.74
CA ALA A 33 -20.52 39.80 6.92
C ALA A 33 -20.05 38.82 8.00
N GLU A 34 -20.73 38.78 9.15
CA GLU A 34 -20.42 37.86 10.24
C GLU A 34 -20.52 36.39 9.82
N VAL A 35 -21.62 36.01 9.16
CA VAL A 35 -21.82 34.62 8.72
C VAL A 35 -20.80 34.21 7.65
N LEU A 36 -20.46 35.12 6.73
CA LEU A 36 -19.44 34.87 5.72
C LEU A 36 -18.06 34.72 6.34
N GLU A 37 -17.70 35.55 7.31
CA GLU A 37 -16.42 35.45 8.00
C GLU A 37 -16.26 34.12 8.74
N ILE A 38 -17.28 33.70 9.49
CA ILE A 38 -17.30 32.40 10.18
C ILE A 38 -17.12 31.25 9.19
N ASN A 39 -17.84 31.27 8.06
CA ASN A 39 -17.73 30.23 7.05
C ASN A 39 -16.36 30.21 6.35
N LEU A 40 -15.79 31.38 6.03
CA LEU A 40 -14.46 31.48 5.41
C LEU A 40 -13.36 30.98 6.35
N GLN A 41 -13.45 31.29 7.64
CA GLN A 41 -12.55 30.72 8.65
C GLN A 41 -12.67 29.20 8.71
N GLY A 42 -13.90 28.67 8.77
CA GLY A 42 -14.15 27.22 8.75
C GLY A 42 -13.62 26.52 7.49
N LEU A 43 -13.73 27.16 6.32
CA LEU A 43 -13.15 26.67 5.07
C LEU A 43 -11.62 26.67 5.11
N ALA A 44 -10.99 27.75 5.58
CA ALA A 44 -9.53 27.83 5.70
C ALA A 44 -8.98 26.75 6.67
N GLU A 45 -9.67 26.51 7.78
CA GLU A 45 -9.35 25.41 8.68
C GLU A 45 -9.51 24.04 8.02
N SER A 46 -10.59 23.84 7.25
CA SER A 46 -10.84 22.60 6.52
C SER A 46 -9.75 22.35 5.46
N GLU A 47 -9.40 23.36 4.66
CA GLU A 47 -8.30 23.27 3.69
C GLU A 47 -6.97 22.92 4.37
N SER A 48 -6.67 23.55 5.51
CA SER A 48 -5.48 23.25 6.30
C SER A 48 -5.48 21.80 6.84
N LYS A 49 -6.61 21.33 7.37
CA LYS A 49 -6.79 19.94 7.84
C LYS A 49 -6.64 18.95 6.68
N ASN A 50 -7.23 19.25 5.53
CA ASN A 50 -7.13 18.43 4.32
C ASN A 50 -5.69 18.37 3.80
N GLY A 51 -4.97 19.50 3.75
CA GLY A 51 -3.56 19.53 3.38
C GLY A 51 -2.69 18.66 4.30
N LYS A 52 -2.93 18.72 5.61
CA LYS A 52 -2.25 17.84 6.59
C LYS A 52 -2.62 16.36 6.40
N ALA A 53 -3.89 16.07 6.12
CA ALA A 53 -4.35 14.69 5.88
C ALA A 53 -3.72 14.09 4.61
N LEU A 54 -3.61 14.88 3.54
CA LEU A 54 -2.94 14.47 2.30
C LEU A 54 -1.45 14.21 2.52
N ALA A 55 -0.77 15.09 3.26
CA ALA A 55 0.65 14.89 3.60
C ALA A 55 0.88 13.61 4.43
N ARG A 56 -0.02 13.31 5.38
CA ARG A 56 0.00 12.06 6.16
C ARG A 56 -0.25 10.85 5.26
N LEU A 57 -1.26 10.91 4.41
CA LEU A 57 -1.56 9.84 3.45
C LEU A 57 -0.36 9.55 2.54
N GLU A 58 0.31 10.58 2.03
CA GLU A 58 1.51 10.41 1.22
C GLU A 58 2.64 9.72 1.99
N ALA A 59 2.86 10.10 3.26
CA ALA A 59 3.84 9.47 4.13
C ALA A 59 3.50 7.99 4.39
N ASP A 60 2.25 7.70 4.76
CA ASP A 60 1.76 6.35 5.02
C ASP A 60 1.86 5.46 3.77
N MET A 61 1.55 6.01 2.59
CA MET A 61 1.73 5.29 1.32
C MET A 61 3.21 4.96 1.06
N LYS A 62 4.11 5.93 1.23
CA LYS A 62 5.56 5.69 1.07
C LYS A 62 6.06 4.61 2.01
N GLU A 63 5.63 4.64 3.28
CA GLU A 63 5.97 3.61 4.26
C GLU A 63 5.39 2.24 3.86
N GLY A 64 4.12 2.20 3.47
CA GLY A 64 3.45 0.99 3.01
C GLY A 64 4.17 0.35 1.82
N PHE A 65 4.58 1.14 0.83
CA PHE A 65 5.37 0.65 -0.31
C PHE A 65 6.74 0.11 0.12
N ALA A 66 7.42 0.78 1.06
CA ALA A 66 8.70 0.29 1.58
C ALA A 66 8.54 -1.06 2.32
N GLN A 67 7.48 -1.22 3.12
CA GLN A 67 7.16 -2.49 3.78
C GLN A 67 6.83 -3.58 2.77
N VAL A 68 6.07 -3.27 1.72
CA VAL A 68 5.75 -4.20 0.64
C VAL A 68 7.02 -4.68 -0.07
N ASN A 69 7.91 -3.76 -0.46
CA ASN A 69 9.20 -4.11 -1.06
C ASN A 69 10.03 -5.02 -0.15
N THR A 70 10.04 -4.75 1.15
CA THR A 70 10.76 -5.58 2.14
C THR A 70 10.17 -6.99 2.20
N ARG A 71 8.84 -7.13 2.23
CA ARG A 71 8.17 -8.43 2.23
C ARG A 71 8.42 -9.21 0.94
N PHE A 72 8.42 -8.53 -0.21
CA PHE A 72 8.74 -9.16 -1.49
C PHE A 72 10.18 -9.70 -1.50
N ALA A 73 11.16 -8.89 -1.08
CA ALA A 73 12.54 -9.35 -0.99
C ALA A 73 12.72 -10.52 -0.02
N GLN A 74 11.99 -10.52 1.11
CA GLN A 74 12.01 -11.66 2.04
C GLN A 74 11.38 -12.91 1.43
N MET A 75 10.27 -12.75 0.70
CA MET A 75 9.58 -13.85 0.04
C MET A 75 10.46 -14.46 -1.06
N GLU A 76 11.16 -13.65 -1.85
CA GLU A 76 12.15 -14.07 -2.84
C GLU A 76 13.25 -14.92 -2.19
N LYS A 77 13.89 -14.41 -1.13
CA LYS A 77 14.90 -15.17 -0.37
C LYS A 77 14.37 -16.50 0.17
N ASN A 78 13.15 -16.49 0.72
CA ASN A 78 12.53 -17.71 1.24
C ASN A 78 12.26 -18.71 0.11
N MET A 79 11.85 -18.25 -1.08
CA MET A 79 11.66 -19.10 -2.25
C MET A 79 12.98 -19.69 -2.70
N ASP A 80 14.02 -18.88 -2.88
CA ASP A 80 15.36 -19.33 -3.27
C ASP A 80 15.90 -20.40 -2.30
N GLN A 81 15.77 -20.16 -1.00
CA GLN A 81 16.18 -21.12 0.01
C GLN A 81 15.41 -22.44 -0.10
N ARG A 82 14.09 -22.40 -0.33
CA ARG A 82 13.29 -23.61 -0.53
C ARG A 82 13.66 -24.34 -1.81
N PHE A 83 13.95 -23.62 -2.90
CA PHE A 83 14.42 -24.24 -4.14
C PHE A 83 15.77 -24.91 -3.95
N ALA A 84 16.73 -24.26 -3.30
CA ALA A 84 18.02 -24.87 -2.97
C ALA A 84 17.87 -26.14 -2.12
N GLN A 85 16.96 -26.14 -1.14
CA GLN A 85 16.65 -27.34 -0.35
C GLN A 85 16.04 -28.45 -1.20
N VAL A 86 15.15 -28.12 -2.14
CA VAL A 86 14.57 -29.08 -3.07
C VAL A 86 15.65 -29.70 -3.95
N ASP A 87 16.55 -28.89 -4.51
CA ASP A 87 17.67 -29.36 -5.33
C ASP A 87 18.59 -30.31 -4.54
N GLN A 88 18.89 -29.98 -3.28
CA GLN A 88 19.69 -30.85 -2.41
C GLN A 88 19.01 -32.21 -2.19
N ARG A 89 17.70 -32.22 -1.91
CA ARG A 89 16.94 -33.47 -1.75
C ARG A 89 16.92 -34.29 -3.05
N PHE A 90 16.86 -33.63 -4.21
CA PHE A 90 16.96 -34.34 -5.50
C PHE A 90 18.33 -34.99 -5.71
N VAL A 91 19.41 -34.32 -5.31
CA VAL A 91 20.78 -34.90 -5.36
C VAL A 91 20.87 -36.11 -4.45
N GLU A 92 20.36 -36.01 -3.22
CA GLU A 92 20.34 -37.11 -2.26
C GLU A 92 19.55 -38.32 -2.78
N ILE A 93 18.31 -38.12 -3.26
CA ILE A 93 17.48 -39.18 -3.84
C ILE A 93 18.17 -39.84 -5.04
N LYS A 94 18.85 -39.07 -5.90
CA LYS A 94 19.61 -39.62 -7.02
C LYS A 94 20.77 -40.50 -6.54
N GLY A 95 21.46 -40.09 -5.47
CA GLY A 95 22.54 -40.86 -4.84
C GLY A 95 22.03 -42.18 -4.25
N GLU A 96 20.95 -42.13 -3.47
CA GLU A 96 20.29 -43.31 -2.92
C GLU A 96 19.82 -44.27 -4.03
N MET A 97 19.20 -43.74 -5.08
CA MET A 97 18.76 -44.52 -6.23
C MET A 97 19.94 -45.18 -6.95
N LEU A 98 21.06 -44.48 -7.13
CA LEU A 98 22.26 -45.06 -7.74
C LEU A 98 22.81 -46.22 -6.89
N LEU A 99 22.88 -46.05 -5.57
CA LEU A 99 23.31 -47.09 -4.64
C LEU A 99 22.39 -48.32 -4.71
N LEU A 100 21.08 -48.11 -4.67
CA LEU A 100 20.09 -49.18 -4.82
C LEU A 100 20.28 -49.93 -6.15
N LYS A 101 20.48 -49.22 -7.26
CA LYS A 101 20.74 -49.84 -8.58
C LYS A 101 21.99 -50.73 -8.56
N TRP A 102 23.07 -50.30 -7.90
CA TRP A 102 24.28 -51.12 -7.75
C TRP A 102 24.05 -52.36 -6.90
N MET A 103 23.35 -52.23 -5.77
CA MET A 103 23.01 -53.38 -4.91
C MET A 103 22.18 -54.43 -5.65
N PHE A 104 21.17 -54.00 -6.41
CA PHE A 104 20.40 -54.90 -7.26
C PHE A 104 21.27 -55.61 -8.29
N GLY A 105 22.22 -54.92 -8.92
CA GLY A 105 23.17 -55.54 -9.87
C GLY A 105 24.01 -56.65 -9.24
N VAL A 106 24.51 -56.43 -8.01
CA VAL A 106 25.28 -57.45 -7.27
C VAL A 106 24.40 -58.65 -6.91
N ILE A 107 23.17 -58.41 -6.44
CA ILE A 107 22.23 -59.48 -6.08
C ILE A 107 21.87 -60.32 -7.30
N VAL A 108 21.50 -59.68 -8.42
CA VAL A 108 21.15 -60.38 -9.67
C VAL A 108 22.32 -61.22 -10.17
N THR A 109 23.54 -60.66 -10.17
CA THR A 109 24.75 -61.40 -10.60
C THR A 109 25.03 -62.60 -9.69
N SER A 110 24.85 -62.43 -8.38
CA SER A 110 25.02 -63.50 -7.39
C SER A 110 24.02 -64.63 -7.61
N LEU A 111 22.75 -64.29 -7.87
CA LEU A 111 21.71 -65.27 -8.18
C LEU A 111 22.02 -66.04 -9.48
N ILE A 112 22.49 -65.36 -10.53
CA ILE A 112 22.88 -66.01 -11.79
C ILE A 112 24.04 -66.99 -11.57
N ALA A 113 25.07 -66.60 -10.79
CA ALA A 113 26.21 -67.47 -10.49
C ALA A 113 25.79 -68.76 -9.75
N LEU A 114 24.84 -68.66 -8.82
CA LEU A 114 24.28 -69.81 -8.13
C LEU A 114 23.52 -70.75 -9.07
N ILE A 115 22.74 -70.20 -10.00
CA ILE A 115 22.04 -70.99 -11.02
C ILE A 115 23.06 -71.73 -11.88
N ILE A 116 24.09 -71.04 -12.41
CA ILE A 116 25.13 -71.69 -13.22
C ILE A 116 25.77 -72.84 -12.46
N LYS A 117 26.19 -72.62 -11.21
CA LYS A 117 26.82 -73.65 -10.37
C LYS A 117 25.90 -74.83 -10.03
N ALA A 118 24.59 -74.64 -10.03
CA ALA A 118 23.63 -75.70 -9.72
C ALA A 118 23.34 -76.61 -10.92
N PHE A 119 23.51 -76.11 -12.15
CA PHE A 119 23.09 -76.78 -13.38
C PHE A 119 24.24 -77.16 -14.34
N PHE A 120 25.45 -76.63 -14.12
CA PHE A 120 26.67 -76.96 -14.86
C PHE A 120 27.80 -77.34 -13.89
#